data_AF-A0A8J2ND50-F1
#
_entry.id   AF-A0A8J2ND50-F1
#
_cell.length_a   1.000
_cell.length_b   1.000
_cell.length_c   1.000
_cell.angle_alpha   90.00
_cell.angle_beta   90.00
_cell.angle_gamma   90.00
#
_symmetry.space_group_name_H-M   'P 1'
#
loop_
_entity.id
_entity.type
_entity.pdbx_description
1 polymer ?
#
loop_
_entity_poly.entity_id
_entity_poly.type
_entity_poly.pdbx_seq_one_letter_code
_entity_poly.pdbx_strand_id
1 'polypeptide(L)'
;MATRDTVSIREEITITVGKIDYLLIQHPQTSLDFDDPGHGEPELCVVFETEPKSIISESALQEFRSSILDQDDVFQPAFLVNIIFYGAKQEDVEIGPDAPNELDVEIEPDALNELRAWKTKDWYFVQGPPNSKVARGPYVFLDGTAWQPWRVYRDHNTCFMKTFKPSPDAAGR
;
A
#
# COMPACT_ATOMS: atom_id res chain seq x y z
N MET A 1 3.55 -14.11 -41.27
CA MET A 1 4.00 -12.79 -40.76
C MET A 1 3.94 -12.88 -39.24
N ALA A 2 5.09 -12.97 -38.56
CA ALA A 2 5.12 -13.09 -37.10
C ALA A 2 5.25 -11.68 -36.51
N THR A 3 4.24 -11.24 -35.76
CA THR A 3 4.31 -10.03 -34.94
C THR A 3 5.31 -10.27 -33.82
N ARG A 4 6.40 -9.50 -33.82
CA ARG A 4 7.34 -9.43 -32.70
C ARG A 4 6.73 -8.47 -31.69
N ASP A 5 6.20 -9.01 -30.60
CA ASP A 5 5.81 -8.20 -29.45
C ASP A 5 7.08 -7.58 -28.86
N THR A 6 7.22 -6.26 -28.99
CA THR A 6 8.22 -5.49 -28.27
C THR A 6 7.80 -5.42 -26.81
N VAL A 7 8.48 -6.18 -25.95
CA VAL A 7 8.36 -6.07 -24.50
C VAL A 7 8.87 -4.68 -24.11
N SER A 8 7.94 -3.78 -23.76
CA SER A 8 8.30 -2.52 -23.12
C SER A 8 8.87 -2.85 -21.75
N ILE A 9 10.14 -2.53 -21.53
CA ILE A 9 10.76 -2.61 -20.19
C ILE A 9 10.00 -1.60 -19.34
N ARG A 10 9.25 -2.08 -18.34
CA ARG A 10 8.57 -1.22 -17.38
C ARG A 10 9.62 -0.46 -16.59
N GLU A 11 9.39 0.82 -16.36
CA GLU A 11 10.28 1.67 -15.57
C GLU A 11 10.30 1.15 -14.13
N GLU A 12 11.48 0.74 -13.66
CA GLU A 12 11.70 0.27 -12.30
C GLU A 12 11.94 1.49 -11.41
N ILE A 13 10.95 1.88 -10.60
CA ILE A 13 11.09 2.98 -9.66
C ILE A 13 11.61 2.43 -8.35
N THR A 14 12.72 2.99 -7.85
CA THR A 14 13.29 2.64 -6.54
C THR A 14 13.26 3.85 -5.62
N ILE A 15 12.88 3.64 -4.36
CA ILE A 15 13.00 4.65 -3.31
C ILE A 15 13.85 4.13 -2.16
N THR A 16 14.41 5.04 -1.37
CA THR A 16 15.14 4.69 -0.15
C THR A 16 14.39 5.24 1.06
N VAL A 17 14.00 4.36 1.99
CA VAL A 17 13.37 4.74 3.27
C VAL A 17 14.33 4.36 4.39
N GLY A 18 14.86 5.37 5.07
CA GLY A 18 15.90 5.20 6.09
C GLY A 18 17.20 4.66 5.49
N LYS A 19 17.44 3.35 5.63
CA LYS A 19 18.63 2.65 5.11
C LYS A 19 18.28 1.47 4.19
N ILE A 20 17.01 1.36 3.80
CA ILE A 20 16.50 0.23 3.03
C ILE A 20 16.00 0.76 1.70
N ASP A 21 16.41 0.09 0.62
CA ASP A 21 15.95 0.37 -0.73
C ASP A 21 14.70 -0.47 -1.02
N TYR A 22 13.72 0.14 -1.69
CA TYR A 22 12.48 -0.50 -2.09
C TYR A 22 12.26 -0.34 -3.59
N LEU A 23 11.97 -1.43 -4.26
CA LEU A 23 11.45 -1.43 -5.62
C LEU A 23 9.93 -1.23 -5.57
N LEU A 24 9.43 -0.26 -6.31
CA LEU A 24 8.00 0.05 -6.37
C LEU A 24 7.35 -0.74 -7.50
N ILE A 25 6.37 -1.58 -7.14
CA ILE A 25 5.57 -2.33 -8.09
C ILE A 25 4.19 -1.68 -8.18
N GLN A 26 3.83 -1.22 -9.38
CA GLN A 26 2.53 -0.62 -9.61
C GLN A 26 1.44 -1.66 -9.32
N HIS A 27 0.51 -1.32 -8.44
CA HIS A 27 -0.60 -2.21 -8.13
C HIS A 27 -1.77 -1.91 -9.09
N PRO A 28 -2.11 -2.84 -10.02
CA PRO A 28 -2.98 -2.55 -11.16
C PRO A 28 -4.47 -2.36 -10.80
N GLN A 29 -4.84 -2.56 -9.52
CA GLN A 29 -6.22 -2.56 -9.05
C GLN A 29 -6.54 -1.46 -8.03
N THR A 30 -5.57 -0.61 -7.69
CA THR A 30 -5.73 0.51 -6.75
C THR A 30 -5.82 1.80 -7.53
N SER A 31 -7.04 2.18 -7.92
CA SER A 31 -7.36 3.60 -8.11
C SER A 31 -7.59 4.19 -6.72
N LEU A 32 -6.50 4.33 -5.98
CA LEU A 32 -6.47 5.13 -4.76
C LEU A 32 -6.28 6.57 -5.25
N ASP A 33 -7.35 7.17 -5.75
CA ASP A 33 -7.36 8.55 -6.21
C ASP A 33 -7.27 9.45 -4.98
N PHE A 34 -6.05 9.81 -4.60
CA PHE A 34 -5.79 10.89 -3.67
C PHE A 34 -5.64 12.18 -4.48
N ASP A 35 -6.25 13.27 -3.98
CA ASP A 35 -5.89 14.60 -4.44
C ASP A 35 -4.42 14.82 -4.05
N ASP A 36 -3.52 14.64 -5.01
CA ASP A 36 -2.07 14.75 -4.85
C ASP A 36 -1.73 16.10 -4.19
N PRO A 37 -1.32 16.12 -2.91
CA PRO A 37 -1.07 17.37 -2.22
C PRO A 37 0.33 17.93 -2.53
N GLY A 38 1.20 17.22 -3.28
CA GLY A 38 2.57 17.66 -3.44
C GLY A 38 3.45 16.95 -4.47
N HIS A 39 3.74 17.66 -5.56
CA HIS A 39 5.06 17.80 -6.21
C HIS A 39 5.96 16.54 -6.38
N GLY A 40 5.41 15.36 -6.64
CA GLY A 40 6.19 14.18 -7.04
C GLY A 40 7.13 13.62 -5.97
N GLU A 41 6.90 13.94 -4.69
CA GLU A 41 7.61 13.27 -3.58
C GLU A 41 6.86 12.00 -3.15
N PRO A 42 7.55 10.90 -2.84
CA PRO A 42 6.90 9.66 -2.43
C PRO A 42 6.34 9.76 -1.00
N GLU A 43 5.04 9.54 -0.85
CA GLU A 43 4.37 9.48 0.44
C GLU A 43 4.24 8.04 0.93
N LEU A 44 4.72 7.79 2.16
CA LEU A 44 4.65 6.47 2.78
C LEU A 44 3.35 6.34 3.57
N CYS A 45 2.65 5.23 3.38
CA CYS A 45 1.39 5.00 4.08
C CYS A 45 1.16 3.51 4.39
N VAL A 46 0.18 3.26 5.25
CA VAL A 46 -0.34 1.93 5.50
C VAL A 46 -1.82 1.87 5.13
N VAL A 47 -2.21 0.85 4.38
CA VAL A 47 -3.61 0.55 4.06
C VAL A 47 -4.18 -0.40 5.10
N PHE A 48 -5.25 0.04 5.75
CA PHE A 48 -6.10 -0.72 6.65
C PHE A 48 -7.46 -0.91 5.97
N GLU A 49 -7.90 -2.15 5.78
CA GLU A 49 -9.21 -2.42 5.17
C GLU A 49 -10.32 -2.31 6.23
N THR A 50 -11.39 -1.63 5.84
CA THR A 50 -12.58 -1.31 6.65
C THR A 50 -13.83 -1.68 5.88
N GLU A 51 -14.88 -2.03 6.60
CA GLU A 51 -16.20 -2.24 6.01
C GLU A 51 -17.08 -1.00 6.26
N PRO A 52 -18.04 -0.69 5.38
CA PRO A 52 -19.05 0.30 5.68
C PRO A 52 -19.80 -0.06 6.97
N LYS A 53 -20.06 0.95 7.78
CA LYS A 53 -20.67 0.95 9.12
C LYS A 53 -19.84 0.23 10.19
N SER A 54 -18.55 0.01 9.93
CA SER A 54 -17.64 -0.57 10.93
C SER A 54 -17.12 0.49 11.91
N ILE A 55 -16.78 0.02 13.11
CA ILE A 55 -16.13 0.82 14.14
C ILE A 55 -14.66 0.40 14.18
N ILE A 56 -13.75 1.36 14.02
CA ILE A 56 -12.31 1.13 14.14
C ILE A 56 -11.94 1.27 15.61
N SER A 57 -11.73 0.12 16.26
CA SER A 57 -11.32 0.04 17.67
C SER A 57 -9.80 0.02 17.83
N GLU A 58 -9.33 0.33 19.05
CA GLU A 58 -7.92 0.19 19.44
C GLU A 58 -7.43 -1.25 19.21
N SER A 59 -8.24 -2.23 19.62
CA SER A 59 -7.92 -3.65 19.48
C SER A 59 -7.74 -4.06 18.01
N ALA A 60 -8.56 -3.54 17.10
CA ALA A 60 -8.44 -3.83 15.67
C ALA A 60 -7.14 -3.27 15.08
N LEU A 61 -6.73 -2.06 15.50
CA LEU A 61 -5.46 -1.46 15.10
C LEU A 61 -4.26 -2.24 15.65
N GLN A 62 -4.30 -2.63 16.92
CA GLN A 62 -3.22 -3.41 17.56
C GLN A 62 -3.11 -4.82 16.96
N GLU A 63 -4.23 -5.48 16.68
CA GLU A 63 -4.26 -6.77 15.99
C GLU A 63 -3.69 -6.62 14.58
N PHE A 64 -4.12 -5.62 13.82
CA PHE A 64 -3.59 -5.36 12.48
C PHE A 64 -2.08 -5.15 12.50
N ARG A 65 -1.57 -4.36 13.45
CA ARG A 65 -0.14 -4.13 13.60
C ARG A 65 0.62 -5.42 13.90
N SER A 66 0.19 -6.17 14.90
CA SER A 66 0.89 -7.38 15.35
C SER A 66 0.77 -8.58 14.40
N SER A 67 -0.34 -8.69 13.67
CA SER A 67 -0.61 -9.80 12.75
C SER A 67 -0.09 -9.57 11.34
N ILE A 68 -0.06 -8.30 10.89
CA ILE A 68 0.32 -7.96 9.50
C ILE A 68 1.62 -7.17 9.50
N LEU A 69 1.65 -5.98 10.11
CA LEU A 69 2.77 -5.05 9.93
C LEU A 69 4.07 -5.54 10.58
N ASP A 70 4.01 -6.02 11.82
CA ASP A 70 5.20 -6.47 12.56
C ASP A 70 5.78 -7.79 12.00
N GLN A 71 5.00 -8.51 11.19
CA GLN A 71 5.44 -9.73 10.49
C GLN A 71 5.93 -9.46 9.05
N ASP A 72 5.62 -8.28 8.51
CA ASP A 72 5.99 -7.85 7.17
C ASP A 72 7.43 -7.32 7.16
N ASP A 73 8.30 -7.97 6.39
CA ASP A 73 9.72 -7.60 6.27
C ASP A 73 9.95 -6.33 5.46
N VAL A 74 8.93 -5.88 4.72
CA VAL A 74 8.87 -4.61 4.00
C VAL A 74 8.58 -3.46 4.97
N PHE A 75 7.75 -3.70 5.98
CA PHE A 75 7.26 -2.66 6.87
C PHE A 75 8.38 -1.98 7.67
N GLN A 76 8.27 -0.66 7.78
CA GLN A 76 9.05 0.16 8.70
C GLN A 76 8.10 1.15 9.39
N PRO A 77 8.42 1.59 10.62
CA PRO A 77 7.62 2.59 11.33
C PRO A 77 7.38 3.89 10.54
N ALA A 78 8.24 4.21 9.57
CA ALA A 78 8.05 5.37 8.68
C ALA A 78 6.79 5.30 7.81
N PHE A 79 6.26 4.10 7.54
CA PHE A 79 5.00 3.93 6.80
C PHE A 79 3.77 4.31 7.63
N LEU A 80 3.86 4.37 8.96
CA LEU A 80 2.75 4.75 9.84
C LEU A 80 2.45 6.26 9.83
N VAL A 81 3.22 7.06 9.10
CA VAL A 81 3.00 8.52 9.00
C VAL A 81 1.63 8.82 8.43
N ASN A 82 1.19 8.05 7.42
CA ASN A 82 -0.13 8.18 6.81
C ASN A 82 -0.88 6.84 6.88
N ILE A 83 -2.16 6.87 7.22
CA ILE A 83 -3.01 5.66 7.25
C ILE A 83 -4.21 5.84 6.33
N ILE A 84 -4.53 4.78 5.58
CA ILE A 84 -5.63 4.77 4.64
C ILE A 84 -6.62 3.71 5.09
N PHE A 85 -7.79 4.15 5.52
CA PHE A 85 -8.94 3.29 5.79
C PHE A 85 -9.68 3.02 4.48
N TYR A 86 -9.42 1.85 3.90
CA TYR A 86 -9.95 1.46 2.60
C TYR A 86 -11.25 0.67 2.72
N GLY A 87 -12.25 0.95 1.87
CA GLY A 87 -13.52 0.23 1.83
C GLY A 87 -14.71 0.99 2.40
N ALA A 88 -14.49 2.18 2.97
CA ALA A 88 -15.57 3.03 3.46
C ALA A 88 -15.28 4.53 3.26
N LYS A 89 -16.34 5.34 3.32
CA LYS A 89 -16.24 6.80 3.27
C LYS A 89 -16.34 7.38 4.67
N GLN A 90 -15.68 8.50 4.87
CA GLN A 90 -16.06 9.43 5.92
C GLN A 90 -16.96 10.47 5.26
N GLU A 91 -18.27 10.32 5.40
CA GLU A 91 -19.15 11.42 4.99
C GLU A 91 -18.93 12.57 5.98
N ASP A 92 -18.67 13.76 5.44
CA ASP A 92 -18.67 14.99 6.23
C ASP A 92 -20.05 15.13 6.86
N VAL A 93 -20.12 15.01 8.19
CA VAL A 93 -21.33 15.29 8.93
C VAL A 93 -21.59 16.80 8.83
N GLU A 94 -22.34 17.22 7.82
CA GLU A 94 -23.11 18.45 7.94
C GLU A 94 -24.13 18.21 9.05
N ILE A 95 -23.82 18.68 10.26
CA ILE A 95 -24.71 18.63 11.43
C ILE A 95 -25.90 19.58 11.16
N GLY A 96 -26.82 19.15 10.30
CA GLY A 96 -28.18 19.63 10.24
C GLY A 96 -29.02 18.86 11.26
N PRO A 97 -29.93 19.51 12.00
CA PRO A 97 -30.70 18.88 13.07
C PRO A 97 -31.64 17.73 12.63
N ASP A 98 -31.76 17.46 11.32
CA ASP A 98 -32.68 16.48 10.74
C ASP A 98 -32.01 15.45 9.81
N ALA A 99 -30.68 15.45 9.65
CA ALA A 99 -29.99 14.43 8.87
C ALA A 99 -29.77 13.16 9.72
N PRO A 100 -30.16 11.97 9.25
CA PRO A 100 -29.78 10.74 9.94
C PRO A 100 -28.24 10.66 9.94
N ASN A 101 -27.64 10.70 11.14
CA ASN A 101 -26.24 10.38 11.38
C ASN A 101 -25.96 8.93 10.94
N GLU A 102 -25.76 8.68 9.65
CA GLU A 102 -25.10 7.48 9.16
C GLU A 102 -23.67 7.85 8.80
N LEU A 103 -22.81 8.00 9.81
CA LEU A 103 -21.37 7.89 9.55
C LEU A 103 -21.11 6.46 9.04
N ASP A 104 -20.51 6.37 7.87
CA ASP A 104 -20.12 5.10 7.29
C ASP A 104 -18.96 4.46 8.06
N VAL A 105 -18.12 5.19 8.79
CA VAL A 105 -17.14 4.61 9.75
C VAL A 105 -16.94 5.53 10.94
N GLU A 106 -16.87 4.94 12.13
CA GLU A 106 -16.54 5.63 13.37
C GLU A 106 -15.17 5.15 13.89
N ILE A 107 -14.31 6.07 14.30
CA ILE A 107 -13.05 5.74 14.99
C ILE A 107 -13.28 5.93 16.49
N GLU A 108 -13.01 4.90 17.29
CA GLU A 108 -13.12 5.01 18.74
C GLU A 108 -12.10 6.00 19.32
N PRO A 109 -12.41 6.69 20.43
CA PRO A 109 -11.46 7.59 21.09
C PRO A 109 -10.12 6.94 21.44
N ASP A 110 -10.15 5.66 21.82
CA ASP A 110 -8.94 4.90 22.17
C ASP A 110 -8.13 4.51 20.92
N ALA A 111 -8.79 4.25 19.79
CA ALA A 111 -8.12 4.07 18.50
C ALA A 111 -7.37 5.34 18.07
N LEU A 112 -7.92 6.54 18.33
CA LEU A 112 -7.21 7.81 18.07
C LEU A 112 -5.95 7.94 18.94
N ASN A 113 -5.96 7.42 20.17
CA ASN A 113 -4.77 7.41 21.03
C ASN A 113 -3.70 6.46 20.47
N GLU A 114 -4.10 5.32 19.94
CA GLU A 114 -3.19 4.37 19.27
C GLU A 114 -2.54 5.00 18.02
N LEU A 115 -3.33 5.65 17.16
CA LEU A 115 -2.81 6.38 15.98
C LEU A 115 -1.79 7.46 16.37
N ARG A 116 -2.04 8.19 17.47
CA ARG A 116 -1.08 9.17 18.02
C ARG A 116 0.18 8.48 18.56
N ALA A 117 0.05 7.35 19.23
CA ALA A 117 1.18 6.57 19.71
C ALA A 117 2.06 6.07 18.56
N TRP A 118 1.45 5.79 17.40
CA TRP A 118 2.13 5.43 16.15
C TRP A 118 2.79 6.63 15.45
N LYS A 119 2.52 7.86 15.92
CA LYS A 119 2.95 9.12 15.29
C LYS A 119 2.39 9.30 13.89
N THR A 120 1.19 8.78 13.64
CA THR A 120 0.44 9.04 12.42
C THR A 120 0.07 10.52 12.39
N LYS A 121 0.37 11.18 11.27
CA LYS A 121 0.08 12.59 11.02
C LYS A 121 -1.30 12.75 10.44
N ASP A 122 -1.56 11.98 9.38
CA ASP A 122 -2.76 12.09 8.57
C ASP A 122 -3.40 10.71 8.38
N TRP A 123 -4.72 10.68 8.32
CA TRP A 123 -5.46 9.49 7.94
C TRP A 123 -6.61 9.85 7.01
N TYR A 124 -6.91 8.93 6.10
CA TYR A 124 -7.83 9.15 5.01
C TYR A 124 -8.80 7.98 4.87
N PHE A 125 -10.01 8.26 4.43
CA PHE A 125 -11.02 7.26 4.12
C PHE A 125 -11.22 7.16 2.62
N VAL A 126 -11.07 5.96 2.07
CA VAL A 126 -11.20 5.72 0.63
C VAL A 126 -12.14 4.55 0.40
N GLN A 127 -13.28 4.81 -0.25
CA GLN A 127 -14.27 3.75 -0.53
C GLN A 127 -13.75 2.67 -1.48
N GLY A 128 -13.01 3.10 -2.51
CA GLY A 128 -12.62 2.23 -3.60
C GLY A 128 -13.80 1.74 -4.47
N PRO A 129 -13.52 1.13 -5.64
CA PRO A 129 -14.55 0.46 -6.43
C PRO A 129 -15.16 -0.74 -5.68
N PRO A 130 -16.45 -1.07 -5.86
CA PRO A 130 -17.15 -2.13 -5.10
C PRO A 130 -16.61 -3.56 -5.31
N ASN A 131 -15.79 -3.79 -6.35
CA ASN A 131 -15.14 -5.08 -6.62
C ASN A 131 -13.61 -5.02 -6.52
N SER A 132 -13.07 -3.88 -6.09
CA SER A 132 -11.64 -3.75 -5.88
C SER A 132 -11.26 -4.41 -4.56
N LYS A 133 -10.15 -5.14 -4.57
CA LYS A 133 -9.52 -5.63 -3.36
C LYS A 133 -8.14 -5.04 -3.28
N VAL A 134 -7.84 -4.42 -2.15
CA VAL A 134 -6.53 -3.85 -1.88
C VAL A 134 -5.92 -4.66 -0.76
N ALA A 135 -4.72 -5.17 -0.98
CA ALA A 135 -4.02 -5.88 0.08
C ALA A 135 -3.72 -4.90 1.21
N ARG A 136 -3.90 -5.33 2.46
CA ARG A 136 -3.55 -4.54 3.64
C ARG A 136 -2.03 -4.47 3.77
N GLY A 137 -1.49 -3.39 4.35
CA GLY A 137 -0.05 -3.26 4.60
C GLY A 137 0.57 -1.98 4.01
N PRO A 138 1.90 -1.94 3.82
CA PRO A 138 2.61 -0.74 3.39
C PRO A 138 2.40 -0.41 1.91
N TYR A 139 2.22 0.88 1.61
CA TYR A 139 2.11 1.43 0.25
C TYR A 139 2.91 2.73 0.13
N VAL A 140 3.24 3.07 -1.12
CA VAL A 140 3.84 4.35 -1.49
C VAL A 140 2.96 5.05 -2.50
N PHE A 141 2.60 6.30 -2.25
CA PHE A 141 1.97 7.16 -3.22
C PHE A 141 3.01 8.01 -3.92
N LEU A 142 3.01 7.97 -5.24
CA LEU A 142 3.92 8.74 -6.07
C LEU A 142 3.22 9.06 -7.39
N ASP A 143 3.19 10.35 -7.74
CA ASP A 143 2.55 10.88 -8.95
C ASP A 143 1.10 10.39 -9.11
N GLY A 144 0.29 10.54 -8.05
CA GLY A 144 -1.10 10.11 -8.01
C GLY A 144 -1.33 8.60 -8.14
N THR A 145 -0.27 7.78 -8.07
CA THR A 145 -0.35 6.33 -8.22
C THR A 145 0.05 5.62 -6.94
N ALA A 146 -0.71 4.58 -6.57
CA ALA A 146 -0.37 3.68 -5.47
C ALA A 146 0.59 2.57 -5.91
N TRP A 147 1.67 2.40 -5.16
CA TRP A 147 2.71 1.43 -5.40
C TRP A 147 2.89 0.51 -4.20
N GLN A 148 3.09 -0.78 -4.46
CA GLN A 148 3.50 -1.74 -3.44
C GLN A 148 5.03 -1.73 -3.33
N PRO A 149 5.59 -1.40 -2.15
CA PRO A 149 7.03 -1.44 -1.93
C PRO A 149 7.50 -2.88 -1.76
N TRP A 150 8.56 -3.25 -2.48
CA TRP A 150 9.23 -4.54 -2.37
C TRP A 150 10.65 -4.30 -1.87
N ARG A 151 10.98 -4.86 -0.71
CA ARG A 151 12.29 -4.65 -0.10
C ARG A 151 13.40 -5.26 -0.97
N VAL A 152 14.42 -4.45 -1.28
CA VAL A 152 15.58 -4.90 -2.05
C VAL A 152 16.63 -5.49 -1.12
N TYR A 153 16.89 -6.78 -1.28
CA TYR A 153 17.95 -7.49 -0.58
C TYR A 153 19.22 -7.53 -1.42
N ARG A 154 20.28 -6.86 -0.96
CA ARG A 154 21.61 -6.96 -1.58
C ARG A 154 22.37 -8.13 -0.99
N ASP A 155 22.39 -9.26 -1.70
CA ASP A 155 23.32 -10.33 -1.40
C ASP A 155 24.73 -9.90 -1.84
N HIS A 156 25.61 -9.65 -0.86
CA HIS A 156 27.00 -9.29 -1.11
C HIS A 156 27.83 -10.47 -1.66
N ASN A 157 27.26 -11.69 -1.68
CA ASN A 157 27.91 -12.87 -2.26
C ASN A 157 27.59 -13.07 -3.75
N THR A 158 26.74 -12.25 -4.36
CA THR A 158 26.46 -12.29 -5.82
C THR A 158 25.95 -13.66 -6.32
N CYS A 159 25.18 -14.41 -5.52
CA CYS A 159 24.78 -15.78 -5.84
C CYS A 159 23.55 -15.92 -6.77
N PHE A 160 23.26 -14.97 -7.66
CA PHE A 160 22.28 -15.19 -8.73
C PHE A 160 22.97 -15.76 -9.97
N MET A 161 23.03 -17.09 -10.05
CA MET A 161 23.56 -17.82 -11.19
C MET A 161 22.53 -17.97 -12.33
N LYS A 162 22.98 -17.64 -13.52
CA LYS A 162 22.28 -17.70 -14.81
C LYS A 162 22.11 -19.16 -15.27
N THR A 163 20.88 -19.57 -15.59
CA THR A 163 20.62 -20.86 -16.25
C THR A 163 20.65 -20.69 -17.77
N PHE A 164 21.30 -21.63 -18.47
CA PHE A 164 21.26 -21.72 -19.92
C PHE A 164 20.25 -22.80 -20.32
N LYS A 165 19.37 -22.49 -21.26
CA LYS A 165 18.49 -23.49 -21.88
C LYS A 165 19.36 -24.41 -22.77
N PRO A 166 19.33 -25.73 -22.60
CA PRO A 166 19.95 -26.63 -23.56
C PRO A 166 19.29 -26.45 -24.94
N SER A 167 20.08 -26.22 -25.98
CA SER A 167 19.59 -26.17 -27.37
C SER A 167 19.31 -27.60 -27.87
N PRO A 168 18.22 -27.86 -28.61
CA PRO A 168 17.92 -29.19 -29.16
C PRO A 168 18.93 -29.67 -30.23
N ASP A 169 19.75 -28.77 -30.80
CA ASP A 169 20.63 -29.07 -31.94
C ASP A 169 22.00 -29.66 -31.53
N ALA A 170 22.03 -30.50 -30.51
CA ALA A 170 23.09 -31.49 -30.40
C ALA A 170 22.73 -32.69 -31.28
N ALA A 171 22.87 -32.53 -32.60
CA ALA A 171 23.08 -33.66 -33.49
C ALA A 171 24.42 -34.31 -33.10
N GLY A 172 24.37 -35.16 -32.06
CA GLY A 172 25.43 -36.08 -31.72
C GLY A 172 25.62 -37.03 -32.90
N ARG A 173 26.75 -36.85 -33.58
CA ARG A 173 27.33 -37.83 -34.50
C ARG A 173 27.56 -39.17 -33.83
#